data_AF-A0A7Y3PF65-F1
#
_entry.id   AF-A0A7Y3PF65-F1
#
_cell.length_a   1.000
_cell.length_b   1.000
_cell.length_c   1.000
_cell.angle_alpha   90.00
_cell.angle_beta   90.00
_cell.angle_gamma   90.00
#
_symmetry.space_group_name_H-M   'P 1'
#
loop_
_entity.id
_entity.type
_entity.pdbx_description
1 polymer ?
#
loop_
_entity_poly.entity_id
_entity_poly.type
_entity_poly.pdbx_seq_one_letter_code
_entity_poly.pdbx_strand_id
1 'polypeptide(L)'
;MRFRGNKGEISQIRCKTAAKWLQFYLDGELSDTIVQQRVTYHLERCKNCGLEAETYTQIKTAISIHARDLDKRSIDRLSAFIESLD
;
A
#
# COMPACT_ATOMS: atom_id res chain seq x y z
N MET A 1 -13.74 -21.31 24.77
CA MET A 1 -12.69 -20.42 24.20
C MET A 1 -11.59 -21.25 23.56
N ARG A 2 -11.56 -21.37 22.21
CA ARG A 2 -10.36 -21.68 21.39
C ARG A 2 -10.64 -21.26 19.94
N PHE A 3 -10.24 -20.05 19.56
CA PHE A 3 -10.14 -19.69 18.14
C PHE A 3 -8.86 -20.35 17.59
N ARG A 4 -9.01 -21.53 16.99
CA ARG A 4 -7.98 -22.11 16.11
C ARG A 4 -8.18 -21.49 14.73
N GLY A 5 -7.58 -20.32 14.50
CA GLY A 5 -7.35 -19.82 13.15
C GLY A 5 -6.40 -20.79 12.45
N ASN A 6 -6.92 -21.52 11.46
CA ASN A 6 -6.19 -22.52 10.70
C ASN A 6 -5.06 -21.83 9.94
N LYS A 7 -3.79 -22.18 10.20
CA LYS A 7 -2.59 -21.65 9.51
C LYS A 7 -2.50 -22.05 8.02
N GLY A 8 -3.61 -22.45 7.40
CA GLY A 8 -3.68 -23.16 6.12
C GLY A 8 -4.33 -22.41 4.94
N GLU A 9 -4.91 -21.22 5.09
CA GLU A 9 -5.71 -20.60 4.01
C GLU A 9 -5.21 -19.25 3.47
N ILE A 10 -4.04 -18.77 3.89
CA ILE A 10 -3.37 -17.68 3.16
C ILE A 10 -2.63 -18.32 1.98
N SER A 11 -3.34 -18.54 0.88
CA SER A 11 -2.76 -19.12 -0.34
C SER A 11 -1.57 -18.27 -0.82
N GLN A 12 -0.42 -18.90 -1.06
CA GLN A 12 0.79 -18.24 -1.55
C GLN A 12 0.53 -17.62 -2.94
N ILE A 13 0.58 -16.29 -3.02
CA ILE A 13 0.52 -15.57 -4.30
C ILE A 13 1.91 -15.54 -4.96
N ARG A 14 1.94 -15.48 -6.30
CA ARG A 14 3.19 -15.36 -7.07
C ARG A 14 3.71 -13.92 -7.06
N CYS A 15 5.00 -13.70 -7.26
CA CYS A 15 5.62 -12.37 -7.31
C CYS A 15 4.90 -11.41 -8.28
N LYS A 16 4.52 -11.90 -9.48
CA LYS A 16 3.76 -11.10 -10.45
C LYS A 16 2.39 -10.64 -9.92
N THR A 17 1.74 -11.44 -9.09
CA THR A 17 0.46 -11.07 -8.46
C THR A 17 0.69 -10.11 -7.30
N ALA A 18 1.73 -10.32 -6.49
CA ALA A 18 2.10 -9.40 -5.43
C ALA A 18 2.45 -8.00 -5.97
N ALA A 19 3.24 -7.93 -7.05
CA ALA A 19 3.61 -6.67 -7.71
C ALA A 19 2.40 -5.84 -8.18
N LYS A 20 1.33 -6.51 -8.64
CA LYS A 20 0.09 -5.83 -9.05
C LYS A 20 -0.61 -5.11 -7.90
N TRP A 21 -0.53 -5.68 -6.69
CA TRP A 21 -1.21 -5.16 -5.50
C TRP A 21 -0.29 -4.32 -4.61
N LEU A 22 1.00 -4.28 -4.91
CA LEU A 22 2.01 -3.71 -4.02
C LEU A 22 1.75 -2.24 -3.71
N GLN A 23 1.50 -1.40 -4.73
CA GLN A 23 1.25 0.03 -4.51
C GLN A 23 -0.03 0.27 -3.72
N PHE A 24 -1.16 -0.33 -4.13
CA PHE A 24 -2.42 -0.26 -3.35
C PHE A 24 -2.24 -0.71 -1.90
N TYR A 25 -1.42 -1.73 -1.65
CA TYR A 25 -1.09 -2.20 -0.31
C TYR A 25 -0.25 -1.17 0.47
N LEU A 26 0.81 -0.61 -0.13
CA LEU A 26 1.66 0.41 0.50
C LEU A 26 0.96 1.77 0.69
N ASP A 27 -0.06 2.04 -0.11
CA ASP A 27 -0.90 3.23 -0.04
C ASP A 27 -2.08 3.10 0.93
N GLY A 28 -2.34 1.89 1.44
CA GLY A 28 -3.48 1.62 2.31
C GLY A 28 -4.83 1.62 1.57
N GLU A 29 -4.80 1.60 0.23
CA GLU A 29 -5.97 1.63 -0.64
C GLU A 29 -6.49 0.23 -1.00
N LEU A 30 -5.77 -0.82 -0.60
CA LEU A 30 -6.21 -2.20 -0.83
C LEU A 30 -7.30 -2.57 0.17
N SER A 31 -8.57 -2.61 -0.26
CA SER A 31 -9.72 -2.86 0.64
C SER A 31 -9.96 -4.34 0.98
N ASP A 32 -9.56 -5.27 0.12
CA ASP A 32 -9.74 -6.71 0.34
C ASP A 32 -8.74 -7.24 1.36
N THR A 33 -9.24 -7.61 2.54
CA THR A 33 -8.43 -8.09 3.68
C THR A 33 -7.73 -9.42 3.40
N ILE A 34 -8.29 -10.29 2.57
CA ILE A 34 -7.66 -11.56 2.19
C ILE A 34 -6.50 -11.28 1.24
N VAL A 35 -6.67 -10.36 0.29
CA VAL A 35 -5.58 -9.94 -0.60
C VAL A 35 -4.48 -9.25 0.19
N GLN A 36 -4.81 -8.36 1.13
CA GLN A 36 -3.83 -7.74 2.04
C GLN A 36 -3.00 -8.80 2.77
N GLN A 37 -3.64 -9.79 3.41
CA GLN A 37 -2.94 -10.85 4.14
C GLN A 37 -2.02 -11.68 3.24
N ARG A 38 -2.46 -11.98 2.01
CA ARG A 38 -1.65 -12.71 1.03
C ARG A 38 -0.44 -11.90 0.56
N VAL A 39 -0.60 -10.59 0.36
CA VAL A 39 0.50 -9.69 0.02
C VAL A 39 1.49 -9.60 1.19
N THR A 40 1.03 -9.34 2.42
CA THR A 40 1.87 -9.35 3.62
C THR A 40 2.69 -10.64 3.73
N TYR A 41 2.01 -11.79 3.65
CA TYR A 41 2.66 -13.09 3.72
C TYR A 41 3.71 -13.30 2.61
N HIS A 42 3.46 -12.80 1.41
CA HIS A 42 4.41 -12.89 0.31
C HIS A 42 5.65 -12.01 0.55
N LEU A 43 5.45 -10.76 0.99
CA LEU A 43 6.54 -9.81 1.24
C LEU A 43 7.48 -10.29 2.34
N GLU A 44 6.95 -10.94 3.37
CA GLU A 44 7.75 -11.54 4.46
C GLU A 44 8.63 -12.72 4.00
N ARG A 45 8.29 -13.38 2.89
CA ARG A 45 8.91 -14.65 2.46
C ARG A 45 9.71 -14.55 1.17
N CYS A 46 9.41 -13.56 0.32
CA CYS A 46 10.13 -13.32 -0.92
C CYS A 46 11.10 -12.16 -0.74
N LYS A 47 12.40 -12.47 -0.67
CA LYS A 47 13.46 -11.46 -0.51
C LYS A 47 13.37 -10.33 -1.54
N ASN A 48 13.17 -10.66 -2.83
CA ASN A 48 13.15 -9.66 -3.90
C ASN A 48 11.95 -8.72 -3.76
N CYS A 49 10.74 -9.25 -3.51
CA CYS A 49 9.56 -8.42 -3.33
C CYS A 49 9.59 -7.63 -2.02
N GLY A 50 10.19 -8.18 -0.96
CA GLY A 50 10.43 -7.44 0.28
C GLY A 50 11.35 -6.23 0.08
N LEU A 51 12.46 -6.41 -0.64
CA LEU A 51 13.38 -5.31 -0.99
C LEU A 51 12.71 -4.25 -1.88
N GLU A 52 11.87 -4.68 -2.81
CA GLU A 52 11.09 -3.76 -3.65
C GLU A 52 10.11 -2.94 -2.82
N ALA A 53 9.38 -3.58 -1.89
CA ALA A 53 8.45 -2.91 -0.98
C ALA A 53 9.17 -1.89 -0.07
N GLU A 54 10.34 -2.27 0.45
CA GLU A 54 11.18 -1.37 1.25
C GLU A 54 11.63 -0.16 0.43
N THR A 55 12.09 -0.38 -0.80
CA THR A 55 12.53 0.68 -1.72
C THR A 55 11.40 1.68 -1.99
N TYR A 56 10.19 1.18 -2.31
CA TYR A 56 9.04 2.05 -2.52
C TYR A 56 8.65 2.84 -1.26
N THR A 57 8.71 2.19 -0.10
CA THR A 57 8.45 2.86 1.19
C THR A 57 9.44 4.01 1.41
N GLN A 58 10.74 3.78 1.17
CA GLN A 58 11.76 4.81 1.30
C GLN A 58 11.54 5.98 0.34
N ILE A 59 11.19 5.70 -0.93
CA ILE A 59 10.85 6.73 -1.92
C ILE A 59 9.63 7.55 -1.44
N LYS A 60 8.56 6.88 -1.00
CA LYS A 60 7.35 7.54 -0.49
C LYS A 60 7.65 8.40 0.72
N THR A 61 8.49 7.93 1.65
CA THR A 61 8.97 8.72 2.80
C THR A 61 9.75 9.95 2.35
N ALA A 62 10.69 9.80 1.41
CA ALA A 62 11.48 10.92 0.89
C ALA A 62 10.60 11.97 0.20
N ILE A 63 9.64 11.54 -0.63
CA ILE A 63 8.66 12.43 -1.26
C ILE A 63 7.82 13.13 -0.18
N SER A 64 7.34 12.39 0.82
CA SER A 64 6.51 12.93 1.91
C SER A 64 7.25 13.99 2.73
N ILE A 65 8.56 13.82 2.94
CA ILE A 65 9.40 14.82 3.62
C ILE A 65 9.41 16.14 2.83
N HIS A 66 9.58 16.07 1.51
CA HIS A 66 9.57 17.25 0.65
C HIS A 66 8.18 17.83 0.39
N ALA A 67 7.13 17.02 0.46
CA ALA A 67 5.75 17.46 0.31
C ALA A 67 5.25 18.31 1.50
N ARG A 68 5.98 18.39 2.61
CA ARG A 68 5.61 19.22 3.77
C ARG A 68 5.60 20.73 3.46
N ASP A 69 6.23 21.14 2.36
CA ASP A 69 6.23 22.53 1.88
C ASP A 69 5.07 22.86 0.92
N LEU A 70 4.09 21.96 0.76
CA LEU A 70 2.89 22.28 -0.02
C LEU A 70 2.09 23.39 0.67
N ASP A 71 2.04 24.55 0.03
CA ASP A 71 1.25 25.69 0.47
C ASP A 71 -0.24 25.29 0.57
N LYS A 72 -0.76 25.32 1.79
CA LYS A 72 -2.15 24.96 2.10
C LYS A 72 -3.15 25.72 1.22
N ARG A 73 -2.89 26.99 0.89
CA ARG A 73 -3.78 27.77 0.00
C ARG A 73 -3.84 27.22 -1.41
N SER A 74 -2.77 26.62 -1.89
CA SER A 74 -2.72 25.99 -3.22
C SER A 74 -3.52 24.68 -3.24
N ILE A 75 -3.47 23.91 -2.14
CA ILE A 75 -4.34 22.74 -1.96
C ILE A 75 -5.80 23.14 -1.86
N ASP A 76 -6.15 24.12 -1.03
CA ASP A 76 -7.53 24.59 -0.84
C ASP A 76 -8.15 25.08 -2.16
N ARG A 77 -7.38 25.82 -2.98
CA ARG A 77 -7.82 26.25 -4.32
C ARG A 77 -8.06 25.09 -5.27
N LEU A 78 -7.19 24.07 -5.24
CA LEU A 78 -7.35 22.90 -6.08
C LEU A 78 -8.59 22.09 -5.69
N SER A 79 -8.83 21.91 -4.39
CA SER A 79 -10.04 21.23 -3.89
C SER A 79 -11.31 21.97 -4.28
N ALA A 80 -11.35 23.31 -4.09
CA ALA A 80 -12.50 24.12 -4.48
C ALA A 80 -12.76 24.08 -6.00
N PHE A 81 -11.70 23.99 -6.81
CA PHE A 81 -11.84 23.82 -8.25
C PHE A 81 -12.46 22.46 -8.59
N ILE A 82 -12.01 21.36 -7.97
CA ILE A 82 -12.57 20.02 -8.17
C ILE A 82 -14.06 19.99 -7.79
N GLU A 83 -14.42 20.56 -6.63
CA GLU A 83 -15.82 20.67 -6.18
C GLU A 83 -16.71 21.47 -7.15
N SER A 84 -16.13 22.40 -7.92
CA SER A 84 -16.87 23.17 -8.92
C SER A 84 -17.11 22.43 -10.24
N LEU A 85 -16.45 21.27 -10.44
CA LEU A 85 -16.60 20.44 -11.63
C LEU A 85 -17.66 19.33 -11.47
N ASP A 86 -18.13 19.09 -10.24
CA ASP A 86 -19.25 18.19 -9.93
C ASP A 86 -20.60 18.92 -10.02
#